data_AF-A0A9D5W5K3-F1
#
_entry.id   AF-A0A9D5W5K3-F1
#
_cell.length_a   1.000
_cell.length_b   1.000
_cell.length_c   1.000
_cell.angle_alpha   90.00
_cell.angle_beta   90.00
_cell.angle_gamma   90.00
#
_symmetry.space_group_name_H-M   'P 1'
#
loop_
_entity.id
_entity.type
_entity.pdbx_description
1 polymer ?
#
loop_
_entity_poly.entity_id
_entity_poly.type
_entity_poly.pdbx_seq_one_letter_code
_entity_poly.pdbx_strand_id
1 'polypeptide(L)'
;YGLVREGDQRVTAVVLEGEFADREVVADNLFVGKLELDKEFKPGDAALMSLSVVGGKIVNAAAQDYYRLDVQLWLLGLFAVLLLAYAGLTGLKALLSFLFAVLAIWKVMIPLFLKDYDPVWVTLAVLAALMAGVLFLVGGVNRKALSAYLGSLLGIAATCLMALGFSSAFHLHGSVRPYAETLLYSGYAHLNLTRIFLATIFLGSSGAVMDLAMDVAASIQEMAAHDPGLGFWRLFASGLRVGRVVVGTMTTTLLLAYSGGFMALFMVFMAQGVPLANVFNMNHVAAEALSTLVGSFGLVLVAPFTAAAGAWLMRARRAGPGSVLDAAGEAHRQQQAQ
;
A
#
# COMPACT_ATOMS: atom_id res chain seq x y z
N TYR A 1 7.33 42.12 0.17
CA TYR A 1 7.13 40.93 -0.68
C TYR A 1 7.90 39.77 -0.08
N GLY A 2 7.31 39.08 0.89
CA GLY A 2 7.83 37.82 1.41
C GLY A 2 7.22 36.67 0.63
N LEU A 3 7.94 35.54 0.55
CA LEU A 3 7.42 34.27 0.01
C LEU A 3 6.24 33.71 0.82
N VAL A 4 6.10 34.18 2.05
CA VAL A 4 5.10 33.76 3.02
C VAL A 4 4.18 34.94 3.31
N ARG A 5 2.87 34.68 3.34
CA ARG A 5 1.85 35.66 3.72
C ARG A 5 1.31 35.28 5.10
N GLU A 6 1.19 36.26 5.98
CA GLU A 6 0.59 36.12 7.30
C GLU A 6 -0.59 37.08 7.38
N GLY A 7 -1.70 36.67 8.01
CA GLY A 7 -2.91 37.49 8.14
C GLY A 7 -4.19 36.73 7.78
N ASP A 8 -5.28 37.44 7.58
CA ASP A 8 -6.57 36.90 7.18
C ASP A 8 -6.97 37.34 5.76
N GLN A 9 -7.59 36.44 5.03
CA GLN A 9 -8.34 36.73 3.82
C GLN A 9 -9.82 36.55 4.13
N ARG A 10 -10.60 37.63 4.01
CA ARG A 10 -12.07 37.54 4.02
C ARG A 10 -12.57 37.20 2.63
N VAL A 11 -13.29 36.10 2.52
CA VAL A 11 -13.86 35.58 1.28
C VAL A 11 -15.37 35.74 1.35
N THR A 12 -15.96 36.49 0.42
CA THR A 12 -17.43 36.49 0.26
C THR A 12 -17.77 35.34 -0.68
N ALA A 13 -18.53 34.37 -0.16
CA ALA A 13 -18.87 33.15 -0.88
C ALA A 13 -20.39 32.96 -0.89
N VAL A 14 -20.91 32.44 -1.99
CA VAL A 14 -22.30 31.97 -2.08
C VAL A 14 -22.31 30.48 -1.75
N VAL A 15 -23.14 30.06 -0.80
CA VAL A 15 -23.27 28.64 -0.44
C VAL A 15 -23.95 27.89 -1.59
N LEU A 16 -23.24 26.93 -2.18
CA LEU A 16 -23.72 26.17 -3.34
C LEU A 16 -24.62 24.98 -2.93
N GLU A 17 -24.34 24.34 -1.79
CA GLU A 17 -25.05 23.14 -1.34
C GLU A 17 -25.29 23.19 0.18
N GLY A 18 -26.40 22.59 0.64
CA GLY A 18 -26.74 22.45 2.06
C GLY A 18 -27.94 23.29 2.53
N GLU A 19 -28.15 23.35 3.85
CA GLU A 19 -29.30 24.02 4.49
C GLU A 19 -29.37 25.54 4.22
N PHE A 20 -28.22 26.14 3.90
CA PHE A 20 -28.08 27.57 3.64
C PHE A 20 -27.78 27.89 2.18
N ALA A 21 -28.13 27.01 1.24
CA ALA A 21 -27.91 27.22 -0.20
C ALA A 21 -28.44 28.58 -0.67
N ASP A 22 -27.75 29.15 -1.65
CA ASP A 22 -28.01 30.46 -2.27
C ASP A 22 -27.85 31.67 -1.32
N ARG A 23 -27.34 31.47 -0.09
CA ARG A 23 -27.00 32.58 0.81
C ARG A 23 -25.56 33.01 0.64
N GLU A 24 -25.34 34.32 0.62
CA GLU A 24 -24.01 34.89 0.79
C GLU A 24 -23.55 34.79 2.24
N VAL A 25 -22.30 34.37 2.40
CA VAL A 25 -21.63 34.26 3.68
C VAL A 25 -20.23 34.83 3.52
N VAL A 26 -19.82 35.64 4.49
CA VAL A 26 -18.42 36.08 4.61
C VAL A 26 -17.68 35.04 5.43
N ALA A 27 -16.74 34.35 4.81
CA ALA A 27 -15.92 33.35 5.42
C ALA A 27 -14.49 33.87 5.65
N ASP A 28 -13.93 33.52 6.81
CA ASP A 28 -12.54 33.84 7.12
C ASP A 28 -11.63 32.71 6.60
N ASN A 29 -10.48 33.11 6.05
CA ASN A 29 -9.39 32.23 5.67
C ASN A 29 -8.10 32.74 6.33
N LEU A 30 -7.54 31.96 7.24
CA LEU A 30 -6.39 32.36 8.05
C LEU A 30 -5.10 31.82 7.42
N PHE A 31 -4.16 32.72 7.11
CA PHE A 31 -2.82 32.35 6.69
C PHE A 31 -1.94 32.09 7.90
N VAL A 32 -1.40 30.88 7.98
CA VAL A 32 -0.52 30.40 9.06
C VAL A 32 0.96 30.61 8.71
N GLY A 33 1.25 31.17 7.53
CA GLY A 33 2.61 31.45 7.10
C GLY A 33 3.34 30.21 6.58
N LYS A 34 2.60 29.24 6.05
CA LYS A 34 3.14 28.02 5.47
C LYS A 34 2.48 27.76 4.13
N LEU A 35 3.24 27.87 3.04
CA LEU A 35 2.75 27.65 1.66
C LEU A 35 2.09 26.28 1.45
N GLU A 36 2.45 25.26 2.24
CA GLU A 36 1.80 23.94 2.22
C GLU A 36 0.39 23.92 2.83
N LEU A 37 0.07 24.85 3.74
CA LEU A 37 -1.21 24.94 4.44
C LEU A 37 -2.05 26.15 3.98
N ASP A 38 -1.39 27.22 3.54
CA ASP A 38 -2.01 28.48 3.15
C ASP A 38 -2.67 28.37 1.78
N LYS A 39 -3.89 28.89 1.67
CA LYS A 39 -4.68 28.86 0.42
C LYS A 39 -5.12 30.27 0.07
N GLU A 40 -4.78 30.77 -1.12
CA GLU A 40 -5.24 32.10 -1.55
C GLU A 40 -6.43 31.96 -2.51
N PHE A 41 -7.65 32.14 -2.02
CA PHE A 41 -8.86 32.05 -2.85
C PHE A 41 -8.99 33.25 -3.80
N LYS A 42 -9.43 33.00 -5.04
CA LYS A 42 -9.72 34.03 -6.03
C LYS A 42 -11.19 33.99 -6.46
N PRO A 43 -11.74 35.11 -6.98
CA PRO A 43 -13.10 35.11 -7.52
C PRO A 43 -13.26 34.03 -8.60
N GLY A 44 -14.26 33.16 -8.44
CA GLY A 44 -14.52 32.02 -9.32
C GLY A 44 -14.07 30.66 -8.76
N ASP A 45 -13.32 30.63 -7.66
CA ASP A 45 -12.92 29.38 -7.02
C ASP A 45 -14.07 28.78 -6.20
N ALA A 46 -14.19 27.44 -6.23
CA ALA A 46 -15.06 26.69 -5.33
C ALA A 46 -14.28 26.31 -4.06
N ALA A 47 -14.85 26.60 -2.89
CA ALA A 47 -14.25 26.32 -1.59
C ALA A 47 -15.15 25.41 -0.74
N LEU A 48 -14.53 24.46 -0.04
CA LEU A 48 -15.17 23.73 1.04
C LEU A 48 -15.21 24.62 2.28
N MET A 49 -16.41 24.92 2.77
CA MET A 49 -16.63 25.80 3.91
C MET A 49 -17.12 25.02 5.13
N SER A 50 -16.63 25.42 6.31
CA SER A 50 -17.18 24.99 7.60
C SER A 50 -18.06 26.11 8.15
N LEU A 51 -19.36 25.81 8.33
CA LEU A 51 -20.33 26.76 8.88
C LEU A 51 -20.65 26.36 10.33
N SER A 52 -20.38 27.25 11.27
CA SER A 52 -20.79 27.12 12.66
C SER A 52 -22.17 27.73 12.85
N VAL A 53 -23.16 26.88 13.06
CA VAL A 53 -24.58 27.27 13.18
C VAL A 53 -25.02 27.16 14.63
N VAL A 54 -25.52 28.25 15.21
CA VAL A 54 -26.11 28.26 16.56
C VAL A 54 -27.53 28.82 16.44
N GLY A 55 -28.53 28.03 16.84
CA GLY A 55 -29.93 28.46 16.79
C GLY A 55 -30.46 28.76 15.38
N GLY A 56 -29.99 28.02 14.36
CA GLY A 56 -30.43 28.19 12.96
C GLY A 56 -29.86 29.41 12.23
N LYS A 57 -28.88 30.10 12.83
CA LYS A 57 -28.14 31.20 12.20
C LYS A 57 -26.66 30.85 12.08
N ILE A 58 -26.05 31.23 10.96
CA ILE A 58 -24.61 31.11 10.73
C ILE A 58 -23.93 32.15 11.63
N VAL A 59 -23.18 31.68 12.62
CA VAL A 59 -22.43 32.53 13.56
C VAL A 59 -21.00 32.76 13.07
N ASN A 60 -20.41 31.74 12.45
CA ASN A 60 -19.07 31.82 11.88
C ASN A 60 -18.97 30.95 10.63
N ALA A 61 -18.17 31.36 9.66
CA ALA A 61 -17.87 30.62 8.45
C ALA A 61 -16.36 30.66 8.20
N ALA A 62 -15.77 29.49 7.96
CA ALA A 62 -14.36 29.37 7.64
C ALA A 62 -14.19 28.64 6.32
N ALA A 63 -13.40 29.22 5.41
CA ALA A 63 -13.00 28.54 4.19
C ALA A 63 -11.88 27.54 4.54
N GLN A 64 -12.17 26.24 4.47
CA GLN A 64 -11.21 25.21 4.87
C GLN A 64 -10.22 24.92 3.75
N ASP A 65 -10.71 24.62 2.56
CA ASP A 65 -9.92 24.12 1.45
C ASP A 65 -10.60 24.38 0.11
N TYR A 66 -9.86 24.27 -0.99
CA TYR A 66 -10.48 24.24 -2.31
C TYR A 66 -11.37 23.00 -2.47
N TYR A 67 -12.53 23.17 -3.08
CA TYR A 67 -13.42 22.07 -3.39
C TYR A 67 -12.84 21.26 -4.56
N ARG A 68 -12.30 20.08 -4.24
CA ARG A 68 -11.62 19.19 -5.22
C ARG A 68 -12.32 17.83 -5.38
N LEU A 69 -13.42 17.60 -4.66
CA LEU A 69 -14.09 16.29 -4.59
C LEU A 69 -14.61 15.86 -5.97
N ASP A 70 -15.25 16.74 -6.73
CA ASP A 70 -15.75 16.41 -8.07
C ASP A 70 -14.64 15.98 -9.02
N VAL A 71 -13.53 16.72 -9.04
CA VAL A 71 -12.39 16.41 -9.92
C VAL A 71 -11.73 15.10 -9.51
N GLN A 72 -11.62 14.83 -8.20
CA GLN A 72 -11.12 13.55 -7.69
C GLN A 72 -12.02 12.38 -8.08
N LEU A 73 -13.34 12.54 -7.98
CA LEU A 73 -14.32 11.54 -8.40
C LEU A 73 -14.29 11.31 -9.91
N TRP A 74 -14.14 12.38 -10.70
CA TRP A 74 -13.95 12.30 -12.15
C TRP A 74 -12.69 11.52 -12.52
N LEU A 75 -11.56 11.80 -11.87
CA LEU A 75 -10.30 11.09 -12.11
C LEU A 75 -10.40 9.61 -11.73
N LEU A 76 -11.04 9.31 -10.59
CA LEU A 76 -11.30 7.94 -10.15
C LEU A 76 -12.21 7.20 -11.15
N GLY A 77 -13.25 7.87 -11.65
CA GLY A 77 -14.15 7.35 -12.68
C GLY A 77 -13.42 7.06 -13.99
N LEU A 78 -12.56 7.97 -14.45
CA LEU A 78 -11.74 7.78 -15.64
C LEU A 78 -10.80 6.58 -15.49
N PHE A 79 -10.13 6.45 -14.34
CA PHE A 79 -9.27 5.30 -14.04
C PHE A 79 -10.06 3.99 -14.05
N ALA A 80 -11.26 3.97 -13.45
CA ALA A 80 -12.13 2.81 -13.45
C ALA A 80 -12.57 2.42 -14.87
N VAL A 81 -12.97 3.39 -15.70
CA VAL A 81 -13.36 3.15 -17.09
C VAL A 81 -12.19 2.58 -17.90
N LEU A 82 -10.99 3.13 -17.75
CA LEU A 82 -9.80 2.63 -18.43
C LEU A 82 -9.46 1.18 -18.01
N LEU A 83 -9.54 0.86 -16.72
CA LEU A 83 -9.33 -0.50 -16.23
C LEU A 83 -10.38 -1.47 -16.77
N LEU A 84 -11.65 -1.08 -16.79
CA LEU A 84 -12.72 -1.91 -17.32
C LEU A 84 -12.60 -2.10 -18.83
N ALA A 85 -12.23 -1.05 -19.58
CA ALA A 85 -12.02 -1.11 -21.02
C ALA A 85 -10.84 -2.03 -21.39
N TYR A 86 -9.73 -1.96 -20.66
CA TYR A 86 -8.53 -2.74 -20.95
C TYR A 86 -8.59 -4.18 -20.43
N ALA A 87 -9.04 -4.38 -19.19
CA ALA A 87 -8.96 -5.67 -18.50
C ALA A 87 -10.34 -6.36 -18.30
N GLY A 88 -11.44 -5.76 -18.75
CA GLY A 88 -12.78 -6.34 -18.68
C GLY A 88 -13.19 -6.77 -17.27
N LEU A 89 -13.62 -8.03 -17.13
CA LEU A 89 -14.00 -8.62 -15.84
C LEU A 89 -12.83 -8.71 -14.86
N THR A 90 -11.59 -8.83 -15.34
CA THR A 90 -10.41 -8.81 -14.48
C THR A 90 -10.17 -7.39 -13.94
N GLY A 91 -10.44 -6.37 -14.75
CA GLY A 91 -10.42 -4.96 -14.32
C GLY A 91 -11.46 -4.68 -13.23
N LEU A 92 -12.66 -5.25 -13.34
CA LEU A 92 -13.69 -5.13 -12.30
C LEU A 92 -13.25 -5.77 -10.98
N LYS A 93 -12.65 -6.97 -11.02
CA LYS A 93 -12.09 -7.63 -9.84
C LYS A 93 -10.98 -6.80 -9.19
N ALA A 94 -10.12 -6.19 -10.01
CA ALA A 94 -9.07 -5.28 -9.53
C ALA A 94 -9.67 -4.06 -8.81
N LEU A 95 -10.68 -3.40 -9.39
CA LEU A 95 -11.39 -2.28 -8.75
C LEU A 95 -12.06 -2.68 -7.42
N LEU A 96 -12.71 -3.84 -7.38
CA LEU A 96 -13.30 -4.37 -6.14
C LEU A 96 -12.23 -4.66 -5.08
N SER A 97 -11.09 -5.23 -5.47
CA SER A 97 -9.97 -5.47 -4.55
C SER A 97 -9.34 -4.17 -4.04
N PHE A 98 -9.27 -3.14 -4.89
CA PHE A 98 -8.79 -1.82 -4.51
C PHE A 98 -9.73 -1.16 -3.49
N LEU A 99 -11.05 -1.20 -3.74
CA LEU A 99 -12.05 -0.70 -2.80
C LEU A 99 -12.00 -1.47 -1.47
N PHE A 100 -11.85 -2.79 -1.52
CA PHE A 100 -11.67 -3.62 -0.33
C PHE A 100 -10.43 -3.21 0.48
N ALA A 101 -9.31 -2.92 -0.19
CA ALA A 101 -8.10 -2.43 0.46
C ALA A 101 -8.32 -1.08 1.17
N VAL A 102 -8.93 -0.11 0.48
CA VAL A 102 -9.25 1.20 1.04
C VAL A 102 -10.19 1.06 2.25
N LEU A 103 -11.24 0.25 2.15
CA LEU A 103 -12.19 0.03 3.23
C LEU A 103 -11.57 -0.67 4.44
N ALA A 104 -10.72 -1.68 4.24
CA ALA A 104 -10.06 -2.34 5.36
C ALA A 104 -9.10 -1.39 6.08
N ILE A 105 -8.34 -0.57 5.34
CA ILE A 105 -7.46 0.43 5.94
C ILE A 105 -8.29 1.46 6.72
N TRP A 106 -9.31 2.03 6.09
CA TRP A 106 -10.09 3.14 6.66
C TRP A 106 -11.04 2.72 7.79
N LYS A 107 -11.73 1.58 7.67
CA LYS A 107 -12.75 1.12 8.63
C LYS A 107 -12.23 0.13 9.67
N VAL A 108 -11.12 -0.56 9.40
CA VAL A 108 -10.56 -1.56 10.32
C VAL A 108 -9.23 -1.07 10.88
N MET A 109 -8.21 -0.90 10.05
CA MET A 109 -6.85 -0.62 10.53
C MET A 109 -6.73 0.70 11.30
N ILE A 110 -7.19 1.82 10.74
CA ILE A 110 -7.11 3.15 11.38
C ILE A 110 -7.90 3.17 12.71
N PRO A 111 -9.18 2.74 12.78
CA PRO A 111 -9.91 2.73 14.05
C PRO A 111 -9.29 1.80 15.10
N LEU A 112 -8.66 0.69 14.71
CA LEU A 112 -7.95 -0.17 15.67
C LEU A 112 -6.69 0.51 16.21
N PHE A 113 -5.94 1.24 15.39
CA PHE A 113 -4.80 2.03 15.87
C PHE A 113 -5.24 3.09 16.88
N LEU A 114 -6.34 3.81 16.60
CA LEU A 114 -6.86 4.84 17.52
C LEU A 114 -7.43 4.27 18.82
N LYS A 115 -7.74 2.97 18.87
CA LYS A 115 -8.18 2.25 20.07
C LYS A 115 -7.02 1.68 20.91
N ASP A 116 -5.78 2.09 20.62
CA ASP A 116 -4.56 1.68 21.32
C ASP A 116 -4.23 0.19 21.20
N TYR A 117 -4.71 -0.48 20.15
CA TYR A 117 -4.22 -1.83 19.82
C TYR A 117 -2.82 -1.75 19.23
N ASP A 118 -1.98 -2.76 19.50
CA ASP A 118 -0.61 -2.82 18.99
C ASP A 118 -0.57 -2.71 17.45
N PRO A 119 -0.01 -1.62 16.89
CA PRO A 119 -0.04 -1.37 15.45
C PRO A 119 0.61 -2.48 14.63
N VAL A 120 1.63 -3.16 15.18
CA VAL A 120 2.35 -4.21 14.45
C VAL A 120 1.44 -5.42 14.22
N TRP A 121 0.79 -5.91 15.28
CA TRP A 121 -0.09 -7.07 15.20
C TRP A 121 -1.37 -6.79 14.41
N VAL A 122 -1.96 -5.59 14.60
CA VAL A 122 -3.13 -5.16 13.83
C VAL A 122 -2.80 -5.13 12.34
N THR A 123 -1.65 -4.58 11.97
CA THR A 123 -1.26 -4.48 10.55
C THR A 123 -1.00 -5.85 9.96
N LEU A 124 -0.34 -6.77 10.68
CA LEU A 124 -0.16 -8.16 10.23
C LEU A 124 -1.49 -8.87 10.00
N ALA A 125 -2.45 -8.71 10.92
CA ALA A 125 -3.77 -9.33 10.82
C ALA A 125 -4.59 -8.75 9.65
N VAL A 126 -4.60 -7.43 9.51
CA VAL A 126 -5.31 -6.75 8.40
C VAL A 126 -4.65 -7.08 7.07
N LEU A 127 -3.31 -7.08 6.97
CA LEU A 127 -2.60 -7.47 5.76
C LEU A 127 -2.86 -8.93 5.39
N ALA A 128 -2.90 -9.85 6.36
CA ALA A 128 -3.28 -11.23 6.08
C ALA A 128 -4.69 -11.31 5.46
N ALA A 129 -5.67 -10.60 6.03
CA ALA A 129 -7.02 -10.55 5.48
C ALA A 129 -7.06 -9.88 4.08
N LEU A 130 -6.31 -8.80 3.90
CA LEU A 130 -6.19 -8.09 2.63
C LEU A 130 -5.56 -8.95 1.54
N MET A 131 -4.45 -9.61 1.86
CA MET A 131 -3.77 -10.52 0.95
C MET A 131 -4.68 -11.65 0.52
N ALA A 132 -5.43 -12.25 1.45
CA ALA A 132 -6.41 -13.26 1.10
C ALA A 132 -7.47 -12.68 0.15
N GLY A 133 -8.12 -11.57 0.52
CA GLY A 133 -9.17 -10.97 -0.29
C GLY A 133 -8.70 -10.59 -1.71
N VAL A 134 -7.57 -9.91 -1.83
CA VAL A 134 -7.04 -9.47 -3.12
C VAL A 134 -6.58 -10.66 -3.97
N LEU A 135 -5.77 -11.57 -3.42
CA LEU A 135 -5.20 -12.68 -4.19
C LEU A 135 -6.26 -13.70 -4.62
N PHE A 136 -7.24 -14.01 -3.77
CA PHE A 136 -8.32 -14.93 -4.14
C PHE A 136 -9.35 -14.28 -5.08
N LEU A 137 -9.61 -12.98 -4.96
CA LEU A 137 -10.54 -12.29 -5.85
C LEU A 137 -9.96 -12.12 -7.26
N VAL A 138 -8.69 -11.72 -7.37
CA VAL A 138 -8.01 -11.49 -8.65
C VAL A 138 -7.50 -12.80 -9.25
N GLY A 139 -6.75 -13.59 -8.47
CA GLY A 139 -6.12 -14.83 -8.91
C GLY A 139 -7.07 -16.05 -8.97
N GLY A 140 -8.26 -15.93 -8.39
CA GLY A 140 -9.24 -17.00 -8.25
C GLY A 140 -8.92 -17.97 -7.11
N VAL A 141 -9.91 -18.77 -6.70
CA VAL A 141 -9.73 -19.77 -5.64
C VAL A 141 -9.04 -21.01 -6.20
N ASN A 142 -7.70 -20.98 -6.24
CA ASN A 142 -6.88 -22.07 -6.73
C ASN A 142 -5.57 -22.22 -5.93
N ARG A 143 -4.81 -23.28 -6.23
CA ARG A 143 -3.51 -23.55 -5.59
C ARG A 143 -2.48 -22.45 -5.88
N LYS A 144 -2.57 -21.75 -7.02
CA LYS A 144 -1.70 -20.62 -7.34
C LYS A 144 -1.91 -19.46 -6.37
N ALA A 145 -3.16 -19.03 -6.17
CA ALA A 145 -3.51 -17.97 -5.22
C ALA A 145 -3.13 -18.37 -3.79
N LEU A 146 -3.34 -19.63 -3.41
CA LEU A 146 -2.91 -20.13 -2.09
C LEU A 146 -1.38 -20.12 -1.93
N SER A 147 -0.61 -20.53 -2.95
CA SER A 147 0.85 -20.46 -2.88
C SER A 147 1.38 -19.03 -2.80
N ALA A 148 0.77 -18.11 -3.55
CA ALA A 148 1.10 -16.69 -3.48
C ALA A 148 0.75 -16.11 -2.10
N TYR A 149 -0.41 -16.47 -1.54
CA TYR A 149 -0.83 -16.04 -0.21
C TYR A 149 0.12 -16.50 0.90
N LEU A 150 0.50 -17.78 0.89
CA LEU A 150 1.47 -18.30 1.87
C LEU A 150 2.85 -17.66 1.69
N GLY A 151 3.28 -17.46 0.45
CA GLY A 151 4.53 -16.78 0.13
C GLY A 151 4.54 -15.33 0.64
N SER A 152 3.48 -14.56 0.36
CA SER A 152 3.34 -13.16 0.76
C SER A 152 3.23 -13.00 2.26
N LEU A 153 2.52 -13.89 2.96
CA LEU A 153 2.48 -13.91 4.42
C LEU A 153 3.87 -14.10 5.04
N LEU A 154 4.65 -15.07 4.54
CA LEU A 154 6.01 -15.31 5.02
C LEU A 154 6.94 -14.14 4.68
N GLY A 155 6.78 -13.53 3.50
CA GLY A 155 7.53 -12.34 3.10
C GLY A 155 7.26 -11.14 4.02
N ILE A 156 5.99 -10.88 4.35
CA ILE A 156 5.62 -9.80 5.29
C ILE A 156 6.05 -10.11 6.71
N ALA A 157 5.92 -11.36 7.17
CA ALA A 157 6.45 -11.77 8.47
C ALA A 157 7.96 -11.52 8.55
N ALA A 158 8.72 -11.87 7.51
CA ALA A 158 10.14 -11.58 7.42
C ALA A 158 10.43 -10.07 7.41
N THR A 159 9.65 -9.28 6.67
CA THR A 159 9.75 -7.81 6.65
C THR A 159 9.52 -7.22 8.04
N CYS A 160 8.50 -7.71 8.76
CA CYS A 160 8.19 -7.30 10.13
C CYS A 160 9.34 -7.63 11.09
N LEU A 161 9.91 -8.84 11.00
CA LEU A 161 11.06 -9.24 11.82
C LEU A 161 12.29 -8.36 11.56
N MET A 162 12.56 -8.06 10.29
CA MET A 162 13.64 -7.14 9.91
C MET A 162 13.36 -5.72 10.40
N ALA A 163 12.13 -5.22 10.26
CA ALA A 163 11.75 -3.90 10.76
C ALA A 163 11.98 -3.79 12.28
N LEU A 164 11.51 -4.77 13.06
CA LEU A 164 11.72 -4.80 14.51
C LEU A 164 13.19 -4.94 14.91
N GLY A 165 13.95 -5.77 14.19
CA GLY A 165 15.36 -6.02 14.47
C GLY A 165 16.26 -4.82 14.17
N PHE A 166 16.03 -4.13 13.05
CA PHE A 166 16.84 -2.96 12.66
C PHE A 166 16.33 -1.64 13.28
N SER A 167 15.06 -1.55 13.67
CA SER A 167 14.52 -0.33 14.29
C SER A 167 15.26 0.10 15.55
N SER A 168 15.74 -0.85 16.36
CA SER A 168 16.50 -0.56 17.58
C SER A 168 17.87 0.03 17.26
N ALA A 169 18.55 -0.48 16.23
CA ALA A 169 19.86 0.00 15.80
C ALA A 169 19.80 1.43 15.25
N PHE A 170 18.72 1.77 14.53
CA PHE A 170 18.55 3.08 13.91
C PHE A 170 18.08 4.17 14.90
N HIS A 171 17.70 3.82 16.13
CA HIS A 171 17.21 4.77 17.15
C HIS A 171 16.10 5.72 16.64
N LEU A 172 15.24 5.21 15.74
CA LEU A 172 14.22 6.04 15.09
C LEU A 172 13.02 6.27 15.99
N HIS A 173 12.63 7.53 16.11
CA HIS A 173 11.38 7.92 16.74
C HIS A 173 10.25 7.95 15.70
N GLY A 174 9.04 7.51 16.04
CA GLY A 174 7.93 7.51 15.09
C GLY A 174 7.41 8.88 14.67
N SER A 175 7.84 9.97 15.32
CA SER A 175 7.50 11.35 14.94
C SER A 175 8.14 11.80 13.62
N VAL A 176 9.01 10.97 13.03
CA VAL A 176 9.65 11.26 11.74
C VAL A 176 8.68 11.33 10.55
N ARG A 177 7.46 10.80 10.69
CA ARG A 177 6.43 10.87 9.64
C ARG A 177 5.63 12.16 9.76
N PRO A 178 5.27 12.80 8.62
CA PRO A 178 4.36 13.95 8.62
C PRO A 178 3.07 13.64 9.39
N TYR A 179 2.53 14.62 10.10
CA TYR A 179 1.32 14.53 10.92
C TYR A 179 1.35 13.58 12.13
N ALA A 180 2.44 12.82 12.34
CA ALA A 180 2.55 11.92 13.49
C ALA A 180 2.52 12.68 14.83
N GLU A 181 3.15 13.86 14.88
CA GLU A 181 3.11 14.73 16.07
C GLU A 181 1.72 15.37 16.26
N THR A 182 1.10 15.83 15.17
CA THR A 182 -0.28 16.36 15.18
C THR A 182 -1.28 15.36 15.74
N LEU A 183 -1.07 14.07 15.47
CA LEU A 183 -1.90 13.00 16.04
C LEU A 183 -1.85 12.98 17.57
N LEU A 184 -0.67 13.18 18.17
CA LEU A 184 -0.52 13.24 19.63
C LEU A 184 -1.30 14.44 20.20
N TYR A 185 -1.23 15.59 19.54
CA TYR A 185 -1.96 16.80 19.94
C TYR A 185 -3.48 16.70 19.77
N SER A 186 -3.96 15.75 18.95
CA SER A 186 -5.39 15.53 18.70
C SER A 186 -6.06 14.64 19.76
N GLY A 187 -5.41 14.41 20.91
CA GLY A 187 -5.92 13.59 22.01
C GLY A 187 -5.39 12.15 22.06
N TYR A 188 -4.46 11.79 21.18
CA TYR A 188 -3.89 10.44 21.07
C TYR A 188 -2.45 10.35 21.58
N ALA A 189 -2.10 11.12 22.62
CA ALA A 189 -0.75 11.18 23.18
C ALA A 189 -0.19 9.83 23.69
N HIS A 190 -1.07 8.85 23.96
CA HIS A 190 -0.71 7.52 24.44
C HIS A 190 -0.23 6.58 23.31
N LEU A 191 -0.47 6.93 22.04
CA LEU A 191 -0.14 6.06 20.92
C LEU A 191 1.38 5.95 20.72
N ASN A 192 1.84 4.73 20.51
CA ASN A 192 3.24 4.47 20.20
C ASN A 192 3.53 4.77 18.72
N LEU A 193 3.97 6.00 18.44
CA LEU A 193 4.30 6.44 17.08
C LEU A 193 5.35 5.56 16.41
N THR A 194 6.33 5.05 17.17
CA THR A 194 7.39 4.20 16.59
C THR A 194 6.81 2.90 16.05
N ARG A 195 5.88 2.26 16.77
CA ARG A 195 5.17 1.06 16.28
C ARG A 195 4.27 1.36 15.08
N ILE A 196 3.61 2.52 15.07
CA ILE A 196 2.84 2.98 13.90
C ILE A 196 3.77 3.13 12.69
N PHE A 197 4.93 3.75 12.87
CA PHE A 197 5.94 3.88 11.83
C PHE A 197 6.37 2.51 11.29
N LEU A 198 6.71 1.56 12.16
CA LEU A 198 7.08 0.20 11.74
C LEU A 198 5.95 -0.50 10.98
N ALA A 199 4.71 -0.35 11.41
CA ALA A 199 3.53 -0.83 10.69
C ALA A 199 3.45 -0.28 9.26
N THR A 200 3.76 1.00 9.05
CA THR A 200 3.76 1.60 7.71
C THR A 200 4.78 0.98 6.75
N ILE A 201 5.91 0.45 7.25
CA ILE A 201 6.98 -0.11 6.40
C ILE A 201 6.47 -1.33 5.63
N PHE A 202 5.91 -2.31 6.35
CA PHE A 202 5.45 -3.55 5.72
C PHE A 202 4.04 -3.41 5.12
N LEU A 203 3.23 -2.44 5.56
CA LEU A 203 2.06 -2.00 4.80
C LEU A 203 2.47 -1.46 3.42
N GLY A 204 3.47 -0.57 3.37
CA GLY A 204 3.93 0.06 2.15
C GLY A 204 4.58 -0.93 1.16
N SER A 205 5.31 -1.93 1.64
CA SER A 205 5.90 -2.97 0.77
C SER A 205 4.92 -4.08 0.36
N SER A 206 3.77 -4.22 1.04
CA SER A 206 2.85 -5.34 0.84
C SER A 206 2.34 -5.52 -0.58
N GLY A 207 2.04 -4.42 -1.30
CA GLY A 207 1.60 -4.49 -2.70
C GLY A 207 2.63 -5.17 -3.59
N ALA A 208 3.89 -4.70 -3.55
CA ALA A 208 4.98 -5.30 -4.33
C ALA A 208 5.25 -6.76 -3.95
N VAL A 209 5.13 -7.10 -2.65
CA VAL A 209 5.27 -8.47 -2.15
C VAL A 209 4.17 -9.38 -2.70
N MET A 210 2.93 -8.90 -2.77
CA MET A 210 1.78 -9.64 -3.32
C MET A 210 1.91 -9.89 -4.82
N ASP A 211 2.32 -8.86 -5.57
CA ASP A 211 2.48 -8.95 -7.03
C ASP A 211 3.58 -9.96 -7.39
N LEU A 212 4.75 -9.86 -6.73
CA LEU A 212 5.84 -10.80 -6.93
C LEU A 212 5.45 -12.24 -6.56
N ALA A 213 4.73 -12.42 -5.46
CA ALA A 213 4.23 -13.73 -5.07
C ALA A 213 3.24 -14.28 -6.12
N MET A 214 2.40 -13.44 -6.71
CA MET A 214 1.48 -13.88 -7.75
C MET A 214 2.21 -14.29 -9.04
N ASP A 215 3.22 -13.54 -9.47
CA ASP A 215 4.02 -13.84 -10.66
C ASP A 215 4.79 -15.17 -10.52
N VAL A 216 5.45 -15.36 -9.37
CA VAL A 216 6.18 -16.60 -9.07
C VAL A 216 5.22 -17.78 -9.00
N ALA A 217 4.08 -17.64 -8.31
CA ALA A 217 3.07 -18.69 -8.23
C ALA A 217 2.45 -19.04 -9.59
N ALA A 218 2.20 -18.05 -10.43
CA ALA A 218 1.68 -18.23 -11.78
C ALA A 218 2.67 -19.03 -12.65
N SER A 219 3.96 -18.65 -12.63
CA SER A 219 5.00 -19.37 -13.38
C SER A 219 5.13 -20.83 -12.93
N ILE A 220 5.07 -21.10 -11.62
CA ILE A 220 5.15 -22.48 -11.11
C ILE A 220 3.93 -23.29 -11.53
N GLN A 221 2.74 -22.69 -11.50
CA GLN A 221 1.52 -23.36 -11.95
C GLN A 221 1.58 -23.68 -13.44
N GLU A 222 2.03 -22.74 -14.27
CA GLU A 222 2.18 -22.91 -15.71
C GLU A 222 3.18 -24.03 -16.03
N MET A 223 4.33 -24.02 -15.36
CA MET A 223 5.36 -25.05 -15.48
C MET A 223 4.83 -26.44 -15.06
N ALA A 224 4.09 -26.51 -13.96
CA ALA A 224 3.48 -27.75 -13.48
C ALA A 224 2.32 -28.24 -14.36
N ALA A 225 1.66 -27.35 -15.09
CA ALA A 225 0.62 -27.70 -16.06
C ALA A 225 1.22 -28.26 -17.36
N HIS A 226 2.36 -27.70 -17.81
CA HIS A 226 3.03 -28.12 -19.04
C HIS A 226 3.79 -29.45 -18.90
N ASP A 227 4.52 -29.66 -17.80
CA ASP A 227 5.16 -30.94 -17.49
C ASP A 227 4.75 -31.43 -16.09
N PRO A 228 3.64 -32.21 -16.02
CA PRO A 228 3.15 -32.77 -14.78
C PRO A 228 4.08 -33.79 -14.14
N GLY A 229 5.24 -34.13 -14.72
CA GLY A 229 6.27 -35.03 -14.18
C GLY A 229 7.43 -34.33 -13.44
N LEU A 230 7.54 -33.00 -13.53
CA LEU A 230 8.57 -32.18 -12.87
C LEU A 230 8.69 -32.35 -11.34
N GLY A 231 9.87 -32.70 -10.85
CA GLY A 231 10.13 -32.79 -9.40
C GLY A 231 10.10 -31.43 -8.68
N PHE A 232 9.94 -31.47 -7.35
CA PHE A 232 9.93 -30.29 -6.46
C PHE A 232 11.07 -29.31 -6.75
N TRP A 233 12.31 -29.81 -6.86
CA TRP A 233 13.49 -28.98 -7.08
C TRP A 233 13.48 -28.23 -8.41
N ARG A 234 12.89 -28.83 -9.46
CA ARG A 234 12.78 -28.18 -10.77
C ARG A 234 11.71 -27.07 -10.75
N LEU A 235 10.58 -27.31 -10.09
CA LEU A 235 9.54 -26.29 -9.88
C LEU A 235 10.08 -25.13 -9.02
N PHE A 236 10.78 -25.45 -7.93
CA PHE A 236 11.41 -24.47 -7.06
C PHE A 236 12.46 -23.63 -7.82
N ALA A 237 13.35 -24.26 -8.57
CA ALA A 237 14.35 -23.56 -9.38
C ALA A 237 13.74 -22.67 -10.47
N SER A 238 12.62 -23.08 -11.08
CA SER A 238 11.85 -22.25 -12.02
C SER A 238 11.30 -21.00 -11.34
N GLY A 239 10.63 -21.17 -10.19
CA GLY A 239 10.10 -20.06 -9.40
C GLY A 239 11.17 -19.07 -8.98
N LEU A 240 12.33 -19.56 -8.53
CA LEU A 240 13.48 -18.70 -8.21
C LEU A 240 14.03 -17.94 -9.42
N ARG A 241 14.01 -18.54 -10.62
CA ARG A 241 14.50 -17.89 -11.84
C ARG A 241 13.62 -16.70 -12.21
N VAL A 242 12.30 -16.87 -12.15
CA VAL A 242 11.34 -15.77 -12.38
C VAL A 242 11.45 -14.73 -11.28
N GLY A 243 11.47 -15.16 -10.02
CA GLY A 243 11.62 -14.26 -8.89
C GLY A 243 12.86 -13.38 -8.99
N ARG A 244 14.02 -13.93 -9.40
CA ARG A 244 15.25 -13.15 -9.59
C ARG A 244 15.12 -12.02 -10.61
N VAL A 245 14.40 -12.24 -11.70
CA VAL A 245 14.18 -11.22 -12.74
C VAL A 245 13.26 -10.12 -12.22
N VAL A 246 12.15 -10.51 -11.59
CA VAL A 246 11.12 -9.55 -11.14
C VAL A 246 11.59 -8.74 -9.92
N VAL A 247 12.29 -9.36 -8.96
CA VAL A 247 12.85 -8.69 -7.76
C VAL A 247 13.70 -7.48 -8.13
N GLY A 248 14.54 -7.59 -9.16
CA GLY A 248 15.38 -6.49 -9.62
C GLY A 248 14.55 -5.28 -10.06
N THR A 249 13.55 -5.51 -10.91
CA THR A 249 12.67 -4.44 -11.42
C THR A 249 11.82 -3.82 -10.31
N MET A 250 11.25 -4.61 -9.41
CA MET A 250 10.39 -4.12 -8.32
C MET A 250 11.17 -3.39 -7.23
N THR A 251 12.42 -3.76 -6.96
CA THR A 251 13.29 -3.03 -6.02
C THR A 251 13.53 -1.60 -6.51
N THR A 252 13.81 -1.44 -7.81
CA THR A 252 13.94 -0.11 -8.42
C THR A 252 12.61 0.66 -8.38
N THR A 253 11.47 0.00 -8.62
CA THR A 253 10.15 0.63 -8.49
C THR A 253 9.88 1.15 -7.08
N LEU A 254 10.18 0.37 -6.04
CA LEU A 254 10.05 0.82 -4.64
C LEU A 254 10.96 2.02 -4.36
N LEU A 255 12.23 1.96 -4.78
CA LEU A 255 13.16 3.08 -4.62
C LEU A 255 12.63 4.36 -5.26
N LEU A 256 12.11 4.28 -6.49
CA LEU A 256 11.57 5.43 -7.21
C LEU A 256 10.29 5.97 -6.54
N ALA A 257 9.39 5.09 -6.10
CA ALA A 257 8.15 5.47 -5.42
C ALA A 257 8.44 6.25 -4.13
N TYR A 258 9.38 5.78 -3.31
CA TYR A 258 9.77 6.46 -2.08
C TYR A 258 10.58 7.73 -2.36
N SER A 259 11.55 7.69 -3.28
CA SER A 259 12.38 8.86 -3.63
C SER A 259 11.55 10.02 -4.21
N GLY A 260 10.49 9.71 -4.96
CA GLY A 260 9.59 10.72 -5.52
C GLY A 260 8.92 11.59 -4.47
N GLY A 261 8.54 11.00 -3.33
CA GLY A 261 7.93 11.73 -2.20
C GLY A 261 8.88 12.70 -1.50
N PHE A 262 10.20 12.50 -1.62
CA PHE A 262 11.23 13.31 -0.96
C PHE A 262 12.04 14.18 -1.94
N MET A 263 11.61 14.30 -3.19
CA MET A 263 12.33 15.06 -4.23
C MET A 263 12.65 16.49 -3.77
N ALA A 264 11.67 17.21 -3.22
CA ALA A 264 11.87 18.57 -2.73
C ALA A 264 12.89 18.64 -1.57
N LEU A 265 12.88 17.65 -0.67
CA LEU A 265 13.84 17.56 0.42
C LEU A 265 15.27 17.34 -0.09
N PHE A 266 15.44 16.45 -1.08
CA PHE A 266 16.75 16.24 -1.71
C PHE A 266 17.25 17.48 -2.44
N MET A 267 16.37 18.24 -3.10
CA MET A 267 16.72 19.52 -3.71
C MET A 267 17.20 20.53 -2.67
N VAL A 268 16.57 20.60 -1.49
CA VAL A 268 17.01 21.48 -0.39
C VAL A 268 18.43 21.12 0.06
N PHE A 269 18.72 19.84 0.26
CA PHE A 269 20.07 19.42 0.66
C PHE A 269 21.14 19.71 -0.38
N MET A 270 20.82 19.50 -1.66
CA MET A 270 21.69 19.85 -2.78
C MET A 270 21.93 21.36 -2.85
N ALA A 271 20.88 22.17 -2.70
CA ALA A 271 20.99 23.64 -2.70
C ALA A 271 21.79 24.18 -1.51
N GLN A 272 21.68 23.53 -0.35
CA GLN A 272 22.42 23.90 0.86
C GLN A 272 23.86 23.35 0.91
N GLY A 273 24.25 22.48 -0.03
CA GLY A 273 25.56 21.86 -0.05
C GLY A 273 25.84 20.93 1.15
N VAL A 274 24.78 20.34 1.73
CA VAL A 274 24.92 19.48 2.93
C VAL A 274 25.69 18.21 2.55
N PRO A 275 26.78 17.84 3.27
CA PRO A 275 27.50 16.60 3.01
C PRO A 275 26.57 15.39 3.09
N LEU A 276 26.72 14.42 2.17
CA LEU A 276 25.84 13.24 2.11
C LEU A 276 25.82 12.45 3.44
N ALA A 277 26.97 12.40 4.14
CA ALA A 277 27.04 11.74 5.45
C ALA A 277 26.06 12.35 6.46
N ASN A 278 25.90 13.68 6.45
CA ASN A 278 24.95 14.35 7.33
C ASN A 278 23.51 14.09 6.86
N VAL A 279 23.26 14.13 5.56
CA VAL A 279 21.94 13.86 4.97
C VAL A 279 21.43 12.48 5.39
N PHE A 280 22.24 11.42 5.22
CA PHE A 280 21.86 10.06 5.61
C PHE A 280 21.73 9.85 7.12
N ASN A 281 22.36 10.70 7.93
CA ASN A 281 22.25 10.66 9.38
C ASN A 281 21.03 11.42 9.93
N MET A 282 20.32 12.19 9.09
CA MET A 282 19.09 12.88 9.51
C MET A 282 17.94 11.87 9.69
N ASN A 283 17.18 12.03 10.78
CA ASN A 283 16.11 11.11 11.16
C ASN A 283 15.10 10.82 10.03
N HIS A 284 14.67 11.83 9.26
CA HIS A 284 13.72 11.64 8.16
C HIS A 284 14.30 10.79 7.02
N VAL A 285 15.56 11.02 6.66
CA VAL A 285 16.24 10.28 5.58
C VAL A 285 16.60 8.87 6.04
N ALA A 286 17.07 8.71 7.28
CA ALA A 286 17.36 7.41 7.87
C ALA A 286 16.10 6.54 7.99
N ALA A 287 14.96 7.14 8.38
CA ALA A 287 13.66 6.46 8.42
C ALA A 287 13.24 5.97 7.05
N GLU A 288 13.42 6.79 6.01
CA GLU A 288 13.05 6.43 4.65
C GLU A 288 13.98 5.37 4.05
N ALA A 289 15.27 5.47 4.33
CA ALA A 289 16.25 4.47 3.96
C ALA A 289 15.92 3.12 4.62
N LEU A 290 15.56 3.11 5.92
CA LEU A 290 15.10 1.91 6.60
C LEU A 290 13.85 1.33 5.95
N SER A 291 12.83 2.16 5.68
CA SER A 291 11.58 1.76 5.04
C SER A 291 11.83 1.10 3.67
N THR A 292 12.67 1.73 2.85
CA THR A 292 13.02 1.26 1.50
C THR A 292 13.83 -0.04 1.54
N LEU A 293 14.86 -0.12 2.39
CA LEU A 293 15.74 -1.28 2.48
C LEU A 293 15.02 -2.48 3.10
N VAL A 294 14.34 -2.30 4.24
CA VAL A 294 13.60 -3.38 4.91
C VAL A 294 12.46 -3.88 4.03
N GLY A 295 11.74 -2.98 3.36
CA GLY A 295 10.73 -3.35 2.37
C GLY A 295 11.31 -4.20 1.23
N SER A 296 12.50 -3.84 0.74
CA SER A 296 13.20 -4.58 -0.32
C SER A 296 13.74 -5.94 0.15
N PHE A 297 14.22 -6.07 1.38
CA PHE A 297 14.59 -7.38 1.96
C PHE A 297 13.39 -8.32 2.01
N GLY A 298 12.23 -7.81 2.43
CA GLY A 298 10.97 -8.55 2.39
C GLY A 298 10.63 -9.07 1.00
N LEU A 299 10.77 -8.20 -0.01
CA LEU A 299 10.56 -8.52 -1.41
C LEU A 299 11.51 -9.61 -1.92
N VAL A 300 12.81 -9.55 -1.58
CA VAL A 300 13.78 -10.57 -1.97
C VAL A 300 13.43 -11.94 -1.38
N LEU A 301 12.93 -11.97 -0.14
CA LEU A 301 12.58 -13.20 0.57
C LEU A 301 11.23 -13.81 0.14
N VAL A 302 10.31 -13.02 -0.41
CA VAL A 302 9.01 -13.56 -0.87
C VAL A 302 9.17 -14.54 -2.03
N ALA A 303 10.13 -14.31 -2.93
CA ALA A 303 10.38 -15.18 -4.08
C ALA A 303 10.72 -16.63 -3.68
N PRO A 304 11.72 -16.90 -2.81
CA PRO A 304 12.00 -18.27 -2.35
C PRO A 304 10.84 -18.86 -1.54
N PHE A 305 10.16 -18.09 -0.69
CA PHE A 305 9.03 -18.61 0.10
C PHE A 305 7.86 -19.03 -0.79
N THR A 306 7.50 -18.18 -1.76
CA THR A 306 6.45 -18.50 -2.74
C THR A 306 6.86 -19.68 -3.59
N ALA A 307 8.12 -19.75 -4.03
CA ALA A 307 8.60 -20.85 -4.83
C ALA A 307 8.54 -22.19 -4.09
N ALA A 308 8.90 -22.21 -2.81
CA ALA A 308 8.81 -23.40 -1.97
C ALA A 308 7.35 -23.81 -1.74
N ALA A 309 6.47 -22.86 -1.39
CA ALA A 309 5.05 -23.11 -1.17
C ALA A 309 4.36 -23.62 -2.46
N GLY A 310 4.63 -22.99 -3.60
CA GLY A 310 4.12 -23.39 -4.91
C GLY A 310 4.59 -24.78 -5.33
N ALA A 311 5.90 -25.06 -5.22
CA ALA A 311 6.45 -26.36 -5.58
C ALA A 311 5.88 -27.50 -4.71
N TRP A 312 5.66 -27.24 -3.41
CA TRP A 312 5.05 -28.20 -2.48
C TRP A 312 3.58 -28.45 -2.82
N LEU A 313 2.80 -27.38 -3.00
CA LEU A 313 1.35 -27.46 -3.22
C LEU A 313 0.99 -28.05 -4.60
N MET A 314 1.81 -27.79 -5.63
CA MET A 314 1.60 -28.35 -6.97
C MET A 314 2.00 -29.84 -7.03
N ARG A 315 3.06 -30.25 -6.30
CA ARG A 315 3.47 -31.66 -6.20
C ARG A 315 2.41 -32.54 -5.53
N ALA A 316 1.67 -32.01 -4.56
CA ALA A 316 0.61 -32.75 -3.86
C ALA A 316 -0.52 -33.26 -4.78
N ARG A 317 -0.60 -32.80 -6.05
CA ARG A 317 -1.55 -33.32 -7.05
C ARG A 317 -1.19 -34.73 -7.56
N ARG A 318 0.04 -35.20 -7.35
CA ARG A 318 0.46 -36.57 -7.70
C ARG A 318 0.16 -37.63 -6.66
N ALA A 319 -0.11 -37.25 -5.41
CA ALA A 319 -0.36 -38.21 -4.32
C ALA A 319 -1.85 -38.55 -4.15
N GLY A 320 -2.70 -38.24 -5.14
CA GLY A 320 -4.09 -38.68 -5.17
C GLY A 320 -4.17 -40.11 -5.72
N PRO A 321 -4.96 -41.02 -5.12
CA PRO A 321 -4.98 -42.46 -5.45
C PRO A 321 -5.37 -42.84 -6.89
N GLY A 322 -5.69 -41.89 -7.78
CA GLY A 322 -6.03 -42.14 -9.19
C GLY A 322 -4.83 -42.38 -10.11
N SER A 323 -3.65 -41.80 -9.84
CA SER A 323 -2.52 -41.86 -10.80
C SER A 323 -1.76 -43.18 -10.80
N VAL A 324 -1.96 -44.03 -9.77
CA VAL A 324 -1.38 -45.39 -9.73
C VAL A 324 -2.22 -46.36 -10.56
N LEU A 325 -3.54 -46.14 -10.65
CA LEU A 325 -4.44 -46.96 -11.46
C LEU A 325 -4.25 -46.69 -12.96
N ASP A 326 -4.00 -45.43 -13.36
CA ASP A 326 -3.73 -45.09 -14.76
C ASP A 326 -2.36 -45.58 -15.24
N ALA A 327 -1.32 -45.46 -14.41
CA ALA A 327 0.01 -45.99 -14.72
C ALA A 327 0.04 -47.53 -14.76
N ALA A 328 -0.72 -48.21 -13.88
CA ALA A 328 -0.90 -49.66 -13.93
C ALA A 328 -1.72 -50.09 -15.16
N GLY A 329 -2.73 -49.32 -15.55
CA GLY A 329 -3.56 -49.57 -16.74
C GLY A 329 -2.79 -49.44 -18.06
N GLU A 330 -1.87 -48.48 -18.16
CA GLU A 330 -1.02 -48.31 -19.35
C GLU A 330 0.07 -49.38 -19.44
N ALA A 331 0.70 -49.75 -18.32
CA ALA A 331 1.67 -50.85 -18.28
C ALA A 331 1.04 -52.20 -18.65
N HIS A 332 -0.21 -52.43 -18.21
CA HIS A 332 -0.94 -53.67 -18.53
C HIS A 332 -1.40 -53.74 -19.99
N ARG A 333 -1.69 -52.60 -20.63
CA ARG A 333 -1.98 -52.54 -22.08
C ARG A 333 -0.73 -52.73 -22.94
N GLN A 334 0.43 -52.26 -22.48
CA GLN A 334 1.70 -52.48 -23.20
C GLN A 334 2.18 -53.93 -23.12
N GLN A 335 1.90 -54.65 -22.03
CA GLN A 335 2.20 -56.08 -21.91
C GLN A 335 1.24 -56.99 -22.68
N GLN A 336 0.02 -56.54 -23.00
CA GLN A 336 -0.93 -57.30 -23.83
C GLN A 336 -0.76 -57.05 -25.34
N ALA A 337 0.05 -56.06 -25.72
CA ALA A 337 0.34 -55.71 -27.11
C ALA A 337 1.69 -56.29 -27.61
N GLN A 338 2.36 -57.10 -26.79
CA GLN A 338 3.53 -57.92 -27.13
C GLN A 338 3.14 -59.40 -27.10
#